data_AF-A0A1H7BS47-F1
#
_entry.id   AF-A0A1H7BS47-F1
#
_cell.length_a   1.000
_cell.length_b   1.000
_cell.length_c   1.000
_cell.angle_alpha   90.00
_cell.angle_beta   90.00
_cell.angle_gamma   90.00
#
_symmetry.space_group_name_H-M   'P 1'
#
loop_
_entity.id
_entity.type
_entity.pdbx_description
1 polymer ?
#
loop_
_entity_poly.entity_id
_entity_poly.type
_entity_poly.pdbx_seq_one_letter_code
_entity_poly.pdbx_strand_id
1 'polypeptide(L)'
;MFITDGAKKLLDEYLAAHGLGGLRLTVETGEFGPQFAITFDEPQEFDVVQEIKGIRVAIDAQLSDTDLLTLDVEGTPEGRGLVLRS
;
A
#
# COMPACT_ATOMS: atom_id res chain seq x y z
N MET A 1 -4.13 -9.07 0.45
CA MET A 1 -3.84 -8.10 -0.64
C MET A 1 -2.93 -8.73 -1.68
N PHE A 2 -3.05 -8.33 -2.95
CA PHE A 2 -2.14 -8.69 -4.05
C PHE A 2 -1.31 -7.49 -4.51
N ILE A 3 -0.03 -7.69 -4.84
CA ILE A 3 0.86 -6.66 -5.39
C ILE A 3 1.34 -7.13 -6.76
N THR A 4 1.07 -6.36 -7.81
CA THR A 4 1.53 -6.71 -9.17
C THR A 4 3.07 -6.61 -9.26
N ASP A 5 3.67 -7.27 -10.25
CA ASP A 5 5.12 -7.15 -10.48
C ASP A 5 5.54 -5.71 -10.79
N GLY A 6 4.68 -4.96 -11.49
CA GLY A 6 4.88 -3.54 -11.77
C GLY A 6 4.94 -2.70 -10.49
N ALA A 7 3.96 -2.90 -9.61
CA ALA A 7 3.92 -2.22 -8.30
C ALA A 7 5.11 -2.61 -7.42
N LYS A 8 5.44 -3.90 -7.36
CA LYS A 8 6.59 -4.37 -6.58
C LYS A 8 7.88 -3.68 -7.02
N LYS A 9 8.15 -3.62 -8.33
CA LYS A 9 9.37 -3.00 -8.86
C LYS A 9 9.46 -1.52 -8.47
N LEU A 10 8.36 -0.78 -8.63
CA LEU A 10 8.32 0.65 -8.32
C LEU A 10 8.47 0.88 -6.81
N LEU A 11 7.84 0.03 -5.98
CA LEU A 11 7.99 0.07 -4.53
C LEU A 11 9.42 -0.25 -4.08
N ASP A 12 10.04 -1.31 -4.59
CA ASP A 12 11.43 -1.65 -4.23
C ASP A 12 12.38 -0.49 -4.52
N GLU A 13 12.26 0.12 -5.70
CA GLU A 13 13.06 1.29 -6.11
C GLU A 13 12.85 2.47 -5.16
N TYR A 14 11.60 2.77 -4.82
CA TYR A 14 11.25 3.89 -3.94
C TYR A 14 11.68 3.65 -2.49
N LEU A 15 11.37 2.48 -1.92
CA LEU A 15 11.71 2.14 -0.54
C LEU A 15 13.24 2.13 -0.34
N ALA A 16 13.99 1.56 -1.28
CA ALA A 16 15.45 1.55 -1.22
C ALA A 16 16.05 2.95 -1.34
N ALA A 17 15.54 3.78 -2.25
CA ALA A 17 16.03 5.15 -2.45
C ALA A 17 15.80 6.06 -1.22
N HIS A 18 14.73 5.79 -0.46
CA HIS A 18 14.35 6.60 0.70
C HIS A 18 14.67 5.95 2.06
N GLY A 19 15.26 4.75 2.06
CA GLY A 19 15.59 4.03 3.30
C GLY A 19 14.36 3.61 4.11
N LEU A 20 13.24 3.37 3.44
CA LEU A 20 11.97 3.02 4.06
C LEU A 20 11.82 1.51 4.22
N GLY A 21 11.24 1.07 5.33
CA GLY A 21 11.11 -0.36 5.65
C GLY A 21 9.90 -1.04 5.01
N GLY A 22 8.98 -0.30 4.40
CA GLY A 22 7.73 -0.83 3.87
C GLY A 22 6.69 0.26 3.63
N LEU A 23 5.43 -0.16 3.56
CA LEU A 23 4.27 0.72 3.41
C LEU A 23 3.20 0.39 4.45
N ARG A 24 2.31 1.35 4.72
CA ARG A 24 1.16 1.19 5.60
C ARG A 24 -0.12 1.43 4.82
N LEU A 25 -1.08 0.53 4.96
CA LEU A 25 -2.42 0.64 4.41
C LEU A 25 -3.37 1.10 5.51
N THR A 26 -4.05 2.21 5.28
CA THR A 26 -4.97 2.83 6.23
C THR A 26 -6.34 3.02 5.60
N VAL A 27 -7.34 3.27 6.45
CA VAL A 27 -8.66 3.75 6.02
C VAL A 27 -8.91 5.10 6.66
N GLU A 28 -9.32 6.05 5.83
CA GLU A 28 -9.77 7.36 6.27
C GLU A 28 -11.26 7.51 6.01
N THR A 29 -11.97 8.13 6.94
CA THR A 29 -13.39 8.46 6.74
C THR A 29 -13.48 9.69 5.86
N GLY A 30 -13.82 9.51 4.59
CA GLY A 30 -14.11 10.59 3.66
C GLY A 30 -15.59 10.96 3.61
N GLU A 31 -15.90 12.11 2.99
CA GLU A 31 -17.28 12.58 2.79
C GLU A 31 -18.14 11.57 1.99
N PHE A 32 -17.49 10.77 1.14
CA PHE A 32 -18.13 9.73 0.30
C PHE A 32 -17.94 8.31 0.84
N GLY A 33 -17.60 8.17 2.13
CA GLY A 33 -17.37 6.88 2.79
C GLY A 33 -15.87 6.58 3.00
N PRO A 34 -15.55 5.35 3.43
CA PRO A 34 -14.19 4.95 3.72
C PRO A 34 -13.32 5.02 2.45
N GLN A 35 -12.18 5.69 2.56
CA GLN A 35 -11.17 5.79 1.51
C GLN A 35 -9.90 5.09 1.99
N PHE A 36 -9.40 4.17 1.18
CA PHE A 36 -8.13 3.53 1.46
C PHE A 36 -6.99 4.49 1.12
N ALA A 37 -5.98 4.56 1.98
CA ALA A 37 -4.77 5.33 1.73
C ALA A 37 -3.53 4.46 1.93
N ILE A 38 -2.49 4.77 1.15
CA ILE A 38 -1.17 4.16 1.29
C ILE A 38 -0.24 5.24 1.82
N THR A 39 0.40 4.96 2.95
CA THR A 39 1.45 5.80 3.52
C THR A 39 2.76 5.01 3.64
N PHE A 40 3.84 5.70 3.96
CA PHE A 40 5.15 5.10 4.21
C PHE A 40 5.58 5.24 5.67
N ASP A 41 4.60 5.41 6.56
CA ASP A 41 4.84 5.48 7.99
C ASP A 41 5.23 4.10 8.54
N GLU A 42 5.93 4.09 9.68
CA GLU A 42 6.15 2.86 10.43
C GLU A 42 4.82 2.25 10.91
N PRO A 43 4.76 0.93 11.13
CA PRO A 43 3.57 0.28 11.67
C PRO A 43 3.17 0.89 13.02
N GLN A 44 1.87 1.10 13.21
CA GLN A 44 1.28 1.59 14.46
C GLN A 44 0.88 0.43 15.38
N GLU A 45 0.52 0.78 16.62
CA GLU A 45 -0.01 -0.18 17.58
C GLU A 45 -1.26 -0.86 17.00
N PHE A 46 -1.31 -2.19 17.11
CA PHE A 46 -2.36 -3.06 16.57
C PHE A 46 -2.37 -3.27 15.05
N ASP A 47 -1.48 -2.63 14.29
CA ASP A 47 -1.34 -2.95 12.88
C ASP A 47 -0.96 -4.42 12.69
N VAL A 48 -1.58 -5.05 11.70
CA VAL A 48 -1.19 -6.39 11.26
C VAL A 48 -0.12 -6.24 10.19
N VAL A 49 1.12 -6.56 10.54
CA VAL A 49 2.25 -6.53 9.61
C VAL A 49 2.31 -7.83 8.83
N GLN A 50 2.30 -7.72 7.51
CA GLN A 50 2.42 -8.84 6.57
C GLN A 50 3.56 -8.61 5.59
N GLU A 51 4.17 -9.70 5.12
CA GLU A 51 5.12 -9.64 4.02
C GLU A 51 4.43 -10.13 2.73
N ILE A 52 4.26 -9.23 1.77
CA ILE A 52 3.55 -9.50 0.52
C ILE A 52 4.55 -9.30 -0.63
N LYS A 53 4.95 -10.41 -1.26
CA LYS A 53 6.01 -10.44 -2.29
C LYS A 53 7.30 -9.75 -1.83
N GLY A 54 7.70 -9.96 -0.57
CA GLY A 54 8.91 -9.35 0.01
C GLY A 54 8.77 -7.89 0.41
N ILE A 55 7.59 -7.27 0.22
CA ILE A 55 7.29 -5.93 0.72
C ILE A 55 6.64 -6.07 2.10
N ARG A 56 7.18 -5.38 3.11
CA ARG A 56 6.54 -5.26 4.42
C ARG A 56 5.36 -4.29 4.30
N VAL A 57 4.17 -4.79 4.62
CA VAL A 57 2.91 -4.04 4.59
C VAL A 57 2.30 -4.04 5.98
N ALA A 58 2.17 -2.87 6.60
CA ALA A 58 1.38 -2.70 7.81
C ALA A 58 -0.08 -2.43 7.45
N ILE A 59 -1.01 -3.19 8.01
CA ILE A 59 -2.43 -3.02 7.74
C ILE A 59 -3.11 -2.51 9.01
N ASP A 60 -3.74 -1.35 8.91
CA ASP A 60 -4.51 -0.76 10.00
C ASP A 60 -5.58 -1.75 10.50
N ALA A 61 -5.70 -1.91 11.83
CA ALA A 61 -6.60 -2.87 12.44
C ALA A 61 -8.09 -2.67 12.09
N GLN A 62 -8.47 -1.47 11.63
CA GLN A 62 -9.83 -1.16 11.18
C GLN A 62 -10.16 -1.75 9.81
N LEU A 63 -9.15 -2.22 9.07
CA LEU A 63 -9.32 -2.80 7.75
C LEU A 63 -9.61 -4.30 7.82
N SER A 64 -10.71 -4.71 7.19
CA SER A 64 -11.00 -6.12 6.89
C SER A 64 -10.87 -6.38 5.40
N ASP A 65 -10.82 -7.66 5.02
CA ASP A 65 -10.96 -8.13 3.62
C ASP A 65 -9.95 -7.53 2.64
N THR A 66 -8.76 -7.16 3.13
CA THR A 66 -7.68 -6.61 2.30
C THR A 66 -7.17 -7.60 1.24
N ASP A 67 -7.59 -8.87 1.31
CA ASP A 67 -7.33 -9.90 0.31
C ASP A 67 -7.96 -9.63 -1.05
N LEU A 68 -8.99 -8.79 -1.11
CA LEU A 68 -9.60 -8.34 -2.36
C LEU A 68 -8.82 -7.19 -3.02
N LEU A 69 -7.94 -6.53 -2.27
CA LEU A 69 -7.22 -5.36 -2.76
C LEU A 69 -6.02 -5.77 -3.62
N THR A 70 -5.88 -5.12 -4.78
CA THR A 70 -4.74 -5.21 -5.68
C THR A 70 -4.04 -3.87 -5.76
N LEU A 71 -2.76 -3.83 -5.40
CA LEU A 71 -1.88 -2.69 -5.67
C LEU A 71 -1.19 -2.90 -7.00
N ASP A 72 -1.39 -1.95 -7.91
CA ASP A 72 -0.83 -1.95 -9.24
C ASP A 72 -0.18 -0.61 -9.59
N VAL A 73 0.43 -0.54 -10.78
CA VAL A 73 0.95 0.67 -11.36
C VAL A 73 0.06 1.08 -12.53
N GLU A 74 -0.24 2.36 -12.60
CA GLU A 74 -0.90 2.96 -13.73
C GLU A 74 -0.05 4.08 -14.32
N GLY A 75 -0.01 4.16 -15.65
CA GLY A 75 0.63 5.25 -16.36
C GLY A 75 -0.28 6.47 -16.36
N THR A 76 0.19 7.57 -15.78
CA THR A 76 -0.43 8.90 -15.89
C THR A 76 0.39 9.76 -16.86
N PRO A 77 -0.16 10.88 -17.36
CA PRO A 77 0.62 11.84 -18.15
C PRO A 77 1.88 12.39 -17.43
N GLU A 78 1.92 12.29 -16.09
CA GLU A 78 2.98 12.79 -15.22
C GLU A 78 4.02 11.72 -14.87
N GLY A 79 3.78 10.45 -15.22
CA GLY A 79 4.67 9.34 -14.93
C GLY A 79 3.94 8.04 -14.63
N ARG A 80 4.57 7.16 -13.84
CA ARG A 80 3.93 5.94 -13.34
C ARG A 80 3.57 6.14 -11.87
N GLY A 81 2.32 5.92 -11.51
CA GLY A 81 1.81 6.04 -10.14
C GLY A 81 1.32 4.70 -9.60
N LEU A 82 1.28 4.57 -8.27
CA LEU A 82 0.64 3.44 -7.60
C LEU A 82 -0.87 3.66 -7.52
N VAL A 83 -1.64 2.61 -7.79
CA VAL A 83 -3.10 2.61 -7.68
C VAL A 83 -3.59 1.39 -6.92
N LEU A 84 -4.56 1.60 -6.04
CA LEU A 84 -5.23 0.52 -5.33
C LEU A 84 -6.55 0.21 -6.04
N ARG A 85 -6.78 -1.06 -6.33
CA ARG A 85 -8.01 -1.57 -6.96
C ARG A 85 -8.63 -2.63 -6.06
N SER A 86 -9.97 -2.73 -6.04
CA SER A 86 -10.75 -3.73 -5.31
C SER A 86 -11.56 -4.59 -6.26
#